data_AF-A0A0S8HF22-F1
#
_entry.id   AF-A0A0S8HF22-F1
#
_cell.length_a   1.000
_cell.length_b   1.000
_cell.length_c   1.000
_cell.angle_alpha   90.00
_cell.angle_beta   90.00
_cell.angle_gamma   90.00
#
_symmetry.space_group_name_H-M   'P 1'
#
loop_
_entity.id
_entity.type
_entity.pdbx_description
1 polymer ?
#
loop_
_entity_poly.entity_id
_entity_poly.type
_entity_poly.pdbx_seq_one_letter_code
_entity_poly.pdbx_strand_id
1 'polypeptide(L)'
;MKYYSKFIQGYITSLNMNARRLLCILLYLIALHSFAVGIALVLLPLPGLDFFGFTGYEGNFFKAQGGVFHIVMSIIYFFAGRDVDRNRILIYITLAAKLIATVFLLCYYFIFDNIWMVLVSGIGDLIMGLMVLILWRFYLSIKISGDPVV
;
A
#
# COMPACT_ATOMS: atom_id res chain seq x y z
N MET A 1 32.83 -28.46 -7.26
CA MET A 1 31.44 -28.04 -7.55
C MET A 1 30.52 -27.96 -6.32
N LYS A 2 30.49 -28.94 -5.38
CA LYS A 2 29.58 -28.91 -4.19
C LYS A 2 29.68 -27.66 -3.29
N TYR A 3 30.89 -27.11 -3.09
CA TYR A 3 31.08 -25.90 -2.26
C TYR A 3 30.51 -24.63 -2.90
N TYR A 4 30.65 -24.51 -4.22
CA TYR A 4 30.15 -23.36 -4.98
C TYR A 4 28.61 -23.29 -4.95
N SER A 5 27.97 -24.45 -5.03
CA SER A 5 26.51 -24.60 -4.90
C SER A 5 26.00 -24.17 -3.51
N LYS A 6 26.67 -24.55 -2.41
CA LYS A 6 26.28 -24.13 -1.06
C LYS A 6 26.41 -22.63 -0.84
N PHE A 7 27.46 -22.01 -1.37
CA PHE A 7 27.67 -20.56 -1.25
C PHE A 7 26.55 -19.80 -1.96
N ILE A 8 26.25 -20.14 -3.22
CA ILE A 8 25.17 -19.50 -3.99
C ILE A 8 23.81 -19.67 -3.29
N GLN A 9 23.50 -20.85 -2.77
CA GLN A 9 22.25 -21.10 -2.05
C GLN A 9 22.11 -20.23 -0.80
N GLY A 10 23.21 -19.99 -0.07
CA GLY A 10 23.21 -19.11 1.11
C GLY A 10 22.89 -17.65 0.76
N TYR A 11 23.47 -17.14 -0.35
CA TYR A 11 23.19 -15.79 -0.83
C TYR A 11 21.74 -15.60 -1.26
N ILE A 12 21.18 -16.55 -2.03
CA ILE A 12 19.78 -16.52 -2.47
C ILE A 12 18.83 -16.51 -1.26
N THR A 13 19.12 -17.33 -0.25
CA THR A 13 18.32 -17.41 0.98
C THR A 13 18.32 -16.08 1.75
N SER A 14 19.48 -15.44 1.89
CA SER A 14 19.61 -14.13 2.54
C SER A 14 18.85 -13.03 1.78
N LEU A 15 19.00 -12.97 0.46
CA LEU A 15 18.28 -12.02 -0.39
C LEU A 15 16.76 -12.19 -0.29
N ASN A 16 16.27 -13.43 -0.28
CA ASN A 16 14.84 -13.74 -0.14
C ASN A 16 14.29 -13.21 1.20
N MET A 17 15.00 -13.50 2.30
CA MET A 17 14.61 -13.02 3.63
C MET A 17 14.54 -11.49 3.71
N ASN A 18 15.48 -10.80 3.07
CA ASN A 18 15.49 -9.34 3.03
C ASN A 18 14.34 -8.77 2.21
N ALA A 19 14.10 -9.30 1.00
CA ALA A 19 12.98 -8.88 0.14
C ALA A 19 11.62 -9.10 0.82
N ARG A 20 11.44 -10.28 1.43
CA ARG A 20 10.25 -10.62 2.21
C ARG A 20 10.04 -9.64 3.36
N ARG A 21 11.09 -9.36 4.14
CA ARG A 21 11.02 -8.45 5.29
C ARG A 21 10.68 -7.02 4.88
N LEU A 22 11.29 -6.51 3.80
CA LEU A 22 11.00 -5.18 3.26
C LEU A 22 9.54 -5.07 2.81
N LEU A 23 9.02 -6.09 2.11
CA LEU A 23 7.63 -6.11 1.69
C LEU A 23 6.66 -6.13 2.88
N CYS A 24 6.93 -6.96 3.91
CA CYS A 24 6.14 -6.99 5.14
C CYS A 24 6.12 -5.63 5.85
N ILE A 25 7.29 -5.00 6.02
CA ILE A 25 7.41 -3.68 6.65
C ILE A 25 6.61 -2.65 5.85
N LEU A 26 6.76 -2.63 4.53
CA LEU A 26 6.00 -1.71 3.68
C LEU A 26 4.48 -1.90 3.83
N LEU A 27 3.99 -3.14 3.79
CA LEU A 27 2.56 -3.41 3.96
C LEU A 27 2.03 -2.96 5.33
N TYR A 28 2.82 -3.11 6.39
CA TYR A 28 2.47 -2.57 7.71
C TYR A 28 2.49 -1.04 7.77
N LEU A 29 3.45 -0.39 7.11
CA LEU A 29 3.47 1.07 7.01
C LEU A 29 2.26 1.59 6.24
N ILE A 30 1.88 0.93 5.14
CA ILE A 30 0.67 1.26 4.37
C ILE A 30 -0.59 1.05 5.23
N ALA A 31 -0.65 -0.04 6.01
CA ALA A 31 -1.74 -0.29 6.95
C ALA A 31 -1.85 0.83 7.99
N LEU A 32 -0.75 1.17 8.67
CA LEU A 32 -0.71 2.21 9.69
C LEU A 32 -1.10 3.58 9.11
N HIS A 33 -0.54 3.95 7.96
CA HIS A 33 -0.89 5.18 7.26
C HIS A 33 -2.39 5.22 6.94
N SER A 34 -2.92 4.14 6.35
CA SER A 34 -4.33 4.08 5.97
C SER A 34 -5.24 4.15 7.20
N PHE A 35 -4.88 3.48 8.30
CA PHE A 35 -5.62 3.59 9.56
C PHE A 35 -5.61 5.02 10.10
N ALA A 36 -4.44 5.68 10.11
CA ALA A 36 -4.30 7.05 10.57
C ALA A 36 -5.13 8.04 9.74
N VAL A 37 -5.08 7.94 8.41
CA VAL A 37 -5.93 8.73 7.50
C VAL A 37 -7.40 8.44 7.76
N GLY A 38 -7.77 7.17 7.96
CA GLY A 38 -9.13 6.77 8.26
C GLY A 38 -9.68 7.41 9.54
N ILE A 39 -8.90 7.35 10.63
CA ILE A 39 -9.23 8.00 11.90
C ILE A 39 -9.30 9.52 11.76
N ALA A 40 -8.34 10.13 11.06
CA ALA A 40 -8.34 11.57 10.80
C ALA A 40 -9.61 11.98 10.05
N LEU A 41 -9.97 11.27 8.97
CA LEU A 41 -11.21 11.55 8.25
C LEU A 41 -12.44 11.37 9.13
N VAL A 42 -12.54 10.35 9.98
CA VAL A 42 -13.72 10.22 10.86
C VAL A 42 -13.78 11.35 11.88
N LEU A 43 -12.68 11.69 12.55
CA LEU A 43 -12.68 12.54 13.74
C LEU A 43 -12.40 14.03 13.48
N LEU A 44 -11.72 14.39 12.40
CA LEU A 44 -11.28 15.78 12.17
C LEU A 44 -12.49 16.71 11.94
N PRO A 45 -12.67 17.81 12.66
CA PRO A 45 -13.81 18.69 12.43
C PRO A 45 -13.73 19.39 11.06
N LEU A 46 -14.87 19.85 10.52
CA LEU A 46 -14.95 20.48 9.19
C LEU A 46 -13.97 21.64 8.98
N PRO A 47 -13.76 22.58 9.95
CA PRO A 47 -12.76 23.64 9.78
C PRO A 47 -11.33 23.13 9.64
N GLY A 48 -11.04 21.93 10.16
CA GLY A 48 -9.74 21.28 9.97
C GLY A 48 -9.53 20.78 8.53
N LEU A 49 -10.61 20.55 7.77
CA LEU A 49 -10.54 20.13 6.37
C LEU A 49 -10.26 21.29 5.42
N ASP A 50 -10.60 22.52 5.80
CA ASP A 50 -10.29 23.72 5.02
C ASP A 50 -8.77 23.86 4.83
N PHE A 51 -7.98 23.54 5.86
CA PHE A 51 -6.52 23.49 5.76
C PHE A 51 -6.03 22.53 4.67
N PHE A 52 -6.73 21.41 4.48
CA PHE A 52 -6.45 20.41 3.47
C PHE A 52 -7.07 20.74 2.09
N GLY A 53 -7.69 21.91 1.94
CA GLY A 53 -8.26 22.40 0.68
C GLY A 53 -9.69 21.95 0.42
N PHE A 54 -10.38 21.35 1.40
CA PHE A 54 -11.79 20.96 1.27
C PHE A 54 -12.73 22.09 1.71
N THR A 55 -12.59 23.25 1.09
CA THR A 55 -13.38 24.45 1.44
C THR A 55 -14.85 24.30 1.06
N GLY A 56 -15.76 24.68 1.95
CA GLY A 56 -17.20 24.64 1.68
C GLY A 56 -17.83 23.24 1.73
N TYR A 57 -17.11 22.28 2.31
CA TYR A 57 -17.62 20.92 2.51
C TYR A 57 -18.53 20.82 3.74
N GLU A 58 -19.80 20.47 3.54
CA GLU A 58 -20.80 20.45 4.61
C GLU A 58 -21.22 19.04 5.08
N GLY A 59 -20.71 17.97 4.42
CA GLY A 59 -21.25 16.61 4.59
C GLY A 59 -20.44 15.68 5.49
N ASN A 60 -20.79 15.52 6.76
CA ASN A 60 -20.07 14.56 7.64
C ASN A 60 -20.13 13.10 7.17
N PHE A 61 -21.17 12.70 6.43
CA PHE A 61 -21.36 11.32 5.98
C PHE A 61 -20.28 10.84 5.01
N PHE A 62 -20.00 11.58 3.94
CA PHE A 62 -19.04 11.15 2.92
C PHE A 62 -17.60 11.12 3.45
N LYS A 63 -17.28 12.03 4.37
CA LYS A 63 -16.03 12.07 5.11
C LYS A 63 -15.87 10.84 6.00
N ALA A 64 -16.90 10.52 6.78
CA ALA A 64 -16.90 9.31 7.61
C ALA A 64 -16.84 8.04 6.74
N GLN A 65 -17.53 8.01 5.59
CA GLN A 65 -17.48 6.92 4.63
C GLN A 65 -16.07 6.69 4.09
N GLY A 66 -15.38 7.75 3.65
CA GLY A 66 -13.98 7.68 3.23
C GLY A 66 -13.07 7.20 4.37
N GLY A 67 -13.31 7.69 5.58
CA GLY A 67 -12.57 7.25 6.76
C GLY A 67 -12.73 5.77 7.09
N VAL A 68 -13.96 5.27 7.08
CA VAL A 68 -14.27 3.84 7.30
C VAL A 68 -13.65 2.98 6.19
N PHE A 69 -13.70 3.41 4.94
CA PHE A 69 -13.04 2.71 3.83
C PHE A 69 -11.54 2.53 4.09
N HIS A 70 -10.85 3.60 4.49
CA HIS A 70 -9.43 3.55 4.85
C HIS A 70 -9.13 2.59 6.02
N ILE A 71 -9.99 2.56 7.04
CA ILE A 71 -9.88 1.62 8.16
C ILE A 71 -10.04 0.17 7.68
N VAL A 72 -11.04 -0.13 6.87
CA VAL A 72 -11.24 -1.49 6.31
C VAL A 72 -10.03 -1.91 5.47
N MET A 73 -9.53 -1.03 4.61
CA MET A 73 -8.36 -1.31 3.79
C MET A 73 -7.09 -1.52 4.64
N SER A 74 -6.93 -0.79 5.75
CA SER A 74 -5.80 -0.98 6.66
C SER A 74 -5.72 -2.40 7.22
N ILE A 75 -6.87 -3.02 7.49
CA ILE A 75 -6.96 -4.40 7.99
C ILE A 75 -6.46 -5.37 6.90
N ILE A 76 -6.87 -5.16 5.65
CA ILE A 76 -6.41 -5.96 4.50
C ILE A 76 -4.89 -5.87 4.35
N TYR A 77 -4.34 -4.67 4.42
CA TYR A 77 -2.90 -4.43 4.30
C TYR A 77 -2.12 -5.07 5.45
N PHE A 78 -2.65 -5.00 6.67
CA PHE A 78 -2.06 -5.65 7.83
C PHE A 78 -2.00 -7.17 7.67
N PHE A 79 -3.10 -7.80 7.21
CA PHE A 79 -3.12 -9.24 6.97
C PHE A 79 -2.23 -9.64 5.79
N ALA A 80 -2.15 -8.82 4.73
CA ALA A 80 -1.20 -9.04 3.65
C ALA A 80 0.25 -9.07 4.17
N GLY A 81 0.62 -8.15 5.07
CA GLY A 81 1.96 -8.07 5.67
C GLY A 81 2.30 -9.19 6.64
N ARG A 82 1.29 -9.81 7.28
CA ARG A 82 1.48 -10.90 8.26
C ARG A 82 2.05 -12.17 7.65
N ASP A 83 1.62 -12.52 6.44
CA ASP A 83 2.09 -13.70 5.73
C ASP A 83 1.96 -13.49 4.22
N VAL A 84 3.02 -12.94 3.61
CA VAL A 84 3.06 -12.62 2.17
C VAL A 84 2.99 -13.87 1.29
N ASP A 85 3.39 -15.04 1.81
CA ASP A 85 3.40 -16.30 1.09
C ASP A 85 1.99 -16.85 0.92
N ARG A 86 1.22 -16.82 2.02
CA ARG A 86 -0.16 -17.31 2.11
C ARG A 86 -1.17 -16.30 1.59
N ASN A 87 -0.94 -15.00 1.79
CA ASN A 87 -1.93 -13.94 1.54
C ASN A 87 -1.69 -13.19 0.22
N ARG A 88 -1.25 -13.90 -0.83
CA ARG A 88 -0.94 -13.30 -2.15
C ARG A 88 -2.11 -12.51 -2.73
N ILE A 89 -3.33 -13.02 -2.56
CA ILE A 89 -4.56 -12.34 -3.01
C ILE A 89 -4.69 -10.97 -2.35
N LEU A 90 -4.35 -10.84 -1.06
CA LEU A 90 -4.43 -9.55 -0.36
C LEU A 90 -3.38 -8.55 -0.87
N ILE A 91 -2.22 -9.03 -1.36
CA ILE A 91 -1.22 -8.18 -2.02
C ILE A 91 -1.78 -7.66 -3.35
N TYR A 92 -2.43 -8.50 -4.15
CA TYR A 92 -3.08 -8.05 -5.38
C TYR A 92 -4.24 -7.08 -5.12
N ILE A 93 -5.03 -7.30 -4.07
CA ILE A 93 -6.05 -6.35 -3.63
C ILE A 93 -5.41 -5.02 -3.22
N THR A 94 -4.27 -5.06 -2.51
CA THR A 94 -3.52 -3.85 -2.14
C THR A 94 -3.09 -3.06 -3.37
N LEU A 95 -2.52 -3.75 -4.38
CA LEU A 95 -2.12 -3.13 -5.64
C LEU A 95 -3.32 -2.51 -6.38
N ALA A 96 -4.42 -3.27 -6.51
CA ALA A 96 -5.63 -2.80 -7.18
C ALA A 96 -6.20 -1.56 -6.46
N ALA A 97 -6.32 -1.61 -5.13
CA ALA A 97 -6.84 -0.49 -4.34
C ALA A 97 -5.99 0.77 -4.52
N LYS A 98 -4.66 0.65 -4.47
CA LYS A 98 -3.75 1.79 -4.67
C LYS A 98 -3.83 2.38 -6.08
N LEU A 99 -3.91 1.54 -7.11
CA LEU A 99 -4.04 2.01 -8.49
C LEU A 99 -5.40 2.68 -8.74
N ILE A 100 -6.50 2.08 -8.26
CA ILE A 100 -7.84 2.65 -8.39
C ILE A 100 -7.91 3.99 -7.64
N ALA A 101 -7.40 4.06 -6.41
CA ALA A 101 -7.36 5.30 -5.63
C ALA A 101 -6.50 6.37 -6.34
N THR A 102 -5.35 6.00 -6.88
CA THR A 102 -4.50 6.92 -7.67
C THR A 102 -5.28 7.51 -8.84
N VAL A 103 -5.88 6.67 -9.68
CA VAL A 103 -6.62 7.13 -10.86
C VAL A 103 -7.80 7.99 -10.43
N PHE A 104 -8.57 7.54 -9.45
CA PHE A 104 -9.71 8.29 -8.93
C PHE A 104 -9.30 9.69 -8.42
N LEU A 105 -8.27 9.77 -7.56
CA LEU A 105 -7.86 11.03 -6.94
C LEU A 105 -7.24 12.00 -7.94
N LEU A 106 -6.42 11.50 -8.88
CA LEU A 106 -5.86 12.35 -9.93
C LEU A 106 -6.95 12.84 -10.88
N CYS A 107 -7.88 11.97 -11.30
CA CYS A 107 -9.04 12.39 -12.10
C CYS A 107 -9.90 13.40 -11.33
N TYR A 108 -10.13 13.18 -10.04
CA TYR A 108 -10.87 14.13 -9.19
C TYR A 108 -10.22 15.52 -9.22
N TYR A 109 -8.90 15.57 -9.00
CA TYR A 109 -8.14 16.81 -8.97
C TYR A 109 -8.21 17.58 -10.29
N PHE A 110 -8.01 16.89 -11.43
CA PHE A 110 -7.93 17.55 -12.73
C PHE A 110 -9.28 17.86 -13.38
N ILE A 111 -10.34 17.11 -13.04
CA ILE A 111 -11.65 17.20 -13.72
C ILE A 111 -12.68 17.94 -12.88
N PHE A 112 -12.69 17.73 -11.57
CA PHE A 112 -13.77 18.22 -10.69
C PHE A 112 -13.29 19.41 -9.86
N ASP A 113 -12.41 19.19 -8.88
CA ASP A 113 -11.95 20.25 -7.97
C ASP A 113 -10.45 20.15 -7.70
N ASN A 114 -9.77 21.30 -7.75
CA ASN A 114 -8.32 21.41 -7.52
C ASN A 114 -7.96 21.39 -6.02
N ILE A 115 -8.29 20.30 -5.33
CA ILE A 115 -7.97 20.11 -3.91
C ILE A 115 -6.54 19.58 -3.78
N TRP A 116 -5.61 20.41 -3.29
CA TRP A 116 -4.19 20.06 -3.23
C TRP A 116 -3.91 18.77 -2.44
N MET A 117 -4.64 18.51 -1.35
CA MET A 117 -4.46 17.29 -0.56
C MET A 117 -4.91 16.04 -1.32
N VAL A 118 -5.90 16.16 -2.22
CA VAL A 118 -6.33 15.06 -3.10
C VAL A 118 -5.22 14.71 -4.08
N LEU A 119 -4.54 15.71 -4.67
CA LEU A 119 -3.38 15.50 -5.54
C LEU A 119 -2.24 14.80 -4.78
N VAL A 120 -1.86 15.31 -3.61
CA VAL A 120 -0.81 14.73 -2.77
C VAL A 120 -1.15 13.28 -2.39
N SER A 121 -2.40 13.02 -2.01
CA SER A 121 -2.88 11.67 -1.68
C SER A 121 -2.80 10.73 -2.89
N GLY A 122 -3.21 11.19 -4.08
CA GLY A 122 -3.12 10.41 -5.31
C GLY A 122 -1.69 10.04 -5.69
N ILE A 123 -0.74 10.98 -5.57
CA ILE A 123 0.68 10.71 -5.78
C ILE A 123 1.21 9.73 -4.72
N GLY A 124 0.81 9.90 -3.46
CA GLY A 124 1.17 9.00 -2.36
C GLY A 124 0.71 7.57 -2.61
N ASP A 125 -0.53 7.38 -3.06
CA ASP A 125 -1.07 6.07 -3.42
C ASP A 125 -0.34 5.43 -4.60
N LEU A 126 0.05 6.22 -5.60
CA LEU A 126 0.85 5.74 -6.73
C LEU A 126 2.21 5.23 -6.24
N ILE A 127 2.91 6.01 -5.42
CA ILE A 127 4.22 5.64 -4.87
C ILE A 127 4.11 4.36 -4.04
N MET A 128 3.15 4.28 -3.13
CA MET A 128 2.92 3.08 -2.32
C MET A 128 2.60 1.86 -3.18
N GLY A 129 1.73 2.01 -4.20
CA GLY A 129 1.38 0.95 -5.13
C GLY A 129 2.59 0.45 -5.93
N LEU A 130 3.41 1.36 -6.46
CA LEU A 130 4.63 1.02 -7.20
C LEU A 130 5.66 0.33 -6.31
N MET A 131 5.85 0.79 -5.06
CA MET A 131 6.76 0.15 -4.12
C MET A 131 6.33 -1.29 -3.80
N VAL A 132 5.02 -1.51 -3.57
CA VAL A 132 4.49 -2.87 -3.38
C VAL A 132 4.72 -3.72 -4.63
N LEU A 133 4.47 -3.18 -5.83
CA LEU A 133 4.65 -3.90 -7.09
C LEU A 133 6.11 -4.33 -7.30
N ILE A 134 7.05 -3.41 -7.09
CA ILE A 134 8.48 -3.64 -7.26
C ILE A 134 8.96 -4.69 -6.26
N LEU A 135 8.66 -4.51 -4.96
CA LEU A 135 9.08 -5.45 -3.92
C LEU A 135 8.44 -6.83 -4.10
N TRP A 136 7.17 -6.88 -4.51
CA TRP A 136 6.47 -8.13 -4.79
C TRP A 136 7.09 -8.90 -5.96
N ARG A 137 7.37 -8.22 -7.08
CA ARG A 137 8.04 -8.82 -8.24
C ARG A 137 9.45 -9.28 -7.91
N PHE A 138 10.21 -8.47 -7.17
CA PHE A 138 11.56 -8.82 -6.75
C PHE A 138 11.56 -10.06 -5.84
N TYR A 139 10.66 -10.09 -4.85
CA TYR A 139 10.47 -11.24 -3.97
C TYR A 139 10.11 -12.51 -4.75
N LEU A 140 9.16 -12.44 -5.68
CA LEU A 140 8.78 -13.59 -6.51
C LEU A 140 9.93 -14.10 -7.39
N SER A 141 10.72 -13.18 -7.98
CA SER A 141 11.88 -13.53 -8.82
C SER A 141 12.93 -14.33 -8.05
N ILE A 142 13.26 -13.89 -6.83
CA ILE A 142 14.22 -14.59 -5.97
C ILE A 142 13.65 -15.96 -5.54
N LYS A 143 12.37 -16.01 -5.18
CA LYS A 143 11.73 -17.24 -4.74
C LYS A 143 11.75 -18.32 -5.82
N ILE A 144 11.37 -17.97 -7.05
CA ILE A 144 11.40 -18.89 -8.21
C ILE A 144 12.83 -19.36 -8.49
N SER A 145 13.83 -18.48 -8.37
CA SER A 145 15.23 -18.81 -8.62
C SER A 145 15.86 -19.68 -7.53
N GLY A 146 15.27 -19.72 -6.34
CA GLY A 146 15.74 -20.51 -5.19
C GLY A 146 15.10 -21.89 -5.06
N ASP A 147 13.99 -22.14 -5.76
CA ASP A 147 13.33 -23.44 -5.81
C ASP A 147 14.15 -24.39 -6.71
N PRO A 148 14.57 -25.57 -6.23
CA PRO A 148 15.22 -26.55 -7.10
C PRO A 148 14.24 -26.92 -8.22
N VAL A 149 14.70 -26.84 -9.47
CA VAL A 149 13.97 -27.35 -10.62
C VAL A 149 13.75 -28.84 -10.35
N VAL A 150 12.49 -29.23 -10.13
CA VAL A 150 12.06 -30.63 -9.92
C VAL A 150 12.32 -31.43 -11.18
#